data_AF-A0A2N1TT79-F1
#
_entry.id   AF-A0A2N1TT79-F1
#
_cell.length_a   1.000
_cell.length_b   1.000
_cell.length_c   1.000
_cell.angle_alpha   90.00
_cell.angle_beta   90.00
_cell.angle_gamma   90.00
#
_symmetry.space_group_name_H-M   'P 1'
#
loop_
_entity.id
_entity.type
_entity.pdbx_description
1 polymer ?
#
loop_
_entity_poly.entity_id
_entity_poly.type
_entity_poly.pdbx_seq_one_letter_code
_entity_poly.pdbx_strand_id
1 'polypeptide(L)'
;MHCKNIRAFFLLFSFMAIVASAFSAQSASQVVTFSVTAINEIAVSGNPGALVVTAATAGSQPHEAIDDSTTYLISSNGTNMKITGSINAAMPAGVSLKINLAAPTSGSSAGDVALGIVSSDLVSGTTQVAEAGKKITYKLSATVAAGVVVNANTTVTLTLTDGN
;
A
#
# COMPACT_ATOMS: atom_id res chain seq x y z
N MET A 1 26.05 54.07 89.90
CA MET A 1 25.35 52.86 89.40
C MET A 1 23.87 53.20 89.36
N HIS A 2 23.31 53.67 88.23
CA HIS A 2 22.68 52.84 87.16
C HIS A 2 21.65 51.83 87.73
N CYS A 3 20.39 51.74 87.34
CA CYS A 3 19.48 52.45 86.43
C CYS A 3 18.13 51.68 86.45
N LYS A 4 16.97 52.37 86.34
CA LYS A 4 15.77 52.07 85.49
C LYS A 4 15.03 50.71 85.63
N ASN A 5 13.73 50.51 85.33
CA ASN A 5 12.60 51.31 84.87
C ASN A 5 11.30 50.46 84.88
N ILE A 6 10.18 51.16 85.06
CA ILE A 6 8.82 50.93 84.54
C ILE A 6 8.72 50.02 83.30
N ARG A 7 7.70 49.14 83.27
CA ARG A 7 7.22 48.50 82.04
C ARG A 7 5.70 48.59 81.93
N ALA A 8 5.30 49.45 80.99
CA ALA A 8 3.96 49.68 80.51
C ALA A 8 3.43 48.46 79.72
N PHE A 9 2.12 48.21 79.86
CA PHE A 9 1.36 47.20 79.15
C PHE A 9 1.04 47.73 77.73
N PHE A 10 1.71 47.19 76.71
CA PHE A 10 1.49 47.52 75.29
C PHE A 10 0.50 46.52 74.69
N LEU A 11 -0.66 47.00 74.25
CA LEU A 11 -1.69 46.23 73.57
C LEU A 11 -1.38 46.23 72.07
N LEU A 12 -0.89 45.10 71.54
CA LEU A 12 -0.40 44.94 70.17
C LEU A 12 -1.56 44.50 69.25
N PHE A 13 -1.90 45.36 68.28
CA PHE A 13 -2.85 45.08 67.21
C PHE A 13 -2.23 44.07 66.23
N SER A 14 -2.63 42.80 66.29
CA SER A 14 -2.15 41.76 65.37
C SER A 14 -3.04 41.72 64.13
N PHE A 15 -2.50 42.24 63.02
CA PHE A 15 -3.03 42.10 61.67
C PHE A 15 -2.53 40.75 61.11
N MET A 16 -3.37 39.72 61.13
CA MET A 16 -3.02 38.39 60.59
C MET A 16 -3.44 38.31 59.12
N ALA A 17 -2.46 38.03 58.27
CA ALA A 17 -2.50 38.12 56.82
C ALA A 17 -3.49 37.16 56.14
N ILE A 18 -4.13 37.65 55.08
CA ILE A 18 -4.77 36.82 54.05
C ILE A 18 -3.64 36.13 53.28
N VAL A 19 -3.42 34.83 53.52
CA VAL A 19 -2.60 34.00 52.62
C VAL A 19 -3.45 33.60 51.42
N ALA A 20 -3.52 34.48 50.42
CA ALA A 20 -3.87 34.06 49.08
C ALA A 20 -2.71 33.20 48.55
N SER A 21 -2.83 31.89 48.62
CA SER A 21 -1.94 30.97 47.92
C SER A 21 -2.13 31.19 46.42
N ALA A 22 -1.28 32.02 45.83
CA ALA A 22 -1.21 32.23 44.39
C ALA A 22 -0.67 30.95 43.75
N PHE A 23 -1.54 30.17 43.10
CA PHE A 23 -1.10 29.12 42.20
C PHE A 23 -0.56 29.76 40.92
N SER A 24 0.77 29.87 40.81
CA SER A 24 1.44 30.25 39.56
C SER A 24 1.49 29.02 38.66
N ALA A 25 0.61 28.95 37.66
CA ALA A 25 0.71 27.93 36.63
C ALA A 25 1.80 28.32 35.62
N GLN A 26 2.80 27.46 35.43
CA GLN A 26 3.86 27.64 34.44
C GLN A 26 3.69 26.63 33.31
N SER A 27 3.55 27.11 32.08
CA SER A 27 3.46 26.28 30.89
C SER A 27 4.50 26.72 29.86
N ALA A 28 5.07 25.76 29.14
CA ALA A 28 5.92 25.99 27.97
C ALA A 28 5.36 25.18 26.81
N SER A 29 5.26 25.80 25.63
CA SER A 29 4.81 25.16 24.40
C SER A 29 5.96 25.10 23.41
N GLN A 30 6.01 24.04 22.61
CA GLN A 30 6.95 23.87 21.52
C GLN A 30 6.20 23.61 20.22
N VAL A 31 6.78 24.04 19.11
CA VAL A 31 6.27 23.75 17.77
C VAL A 31 7.07 22.60 17.20
N VAL A 32 6.37 21.53 16.83
CA VAL A 32 6.94 20.40 16.09
C VAL A 32 6.43 20.47 14.66
N THR A 33 7.36 20.54 13.70
CA THR A 33 7.04 20.53 12.26
C THR A 33 7.21 19.12 11.71
N PHE A 34 6.22 18.65 10.95
CA PHE A 34 6.25 17.35 10.28
C PHE A 34 5.70 17.46 8.85
N SER A 35 6.07 16.50 7.99
CA SER A 35 5.50 16.33 6.66
C SER A 35 5.42 14.85 6.30
N VAL A 36 4.46 14.50 5.46
CA VAL A 36 4.33 13.18 4.84
C VAL A 36 4.21 13.40 3.34
N THR A 37 5.11 12.79 2.58
CA THR A 37 5.11 12.87 1.11
C THR A 37 4.22 11.80 0.50
N ALA A 38 4.06 11.81 -0.83
CA ALA A 38 3.41 10.72 -1.53
C ALA A 38 4.13 9.39 -1.26
N ILE A 39 3.36 8.34 -1.00
CA ILE A 39 3.80 6.96 -0.84
C ILE A 39 3.03 6.19 -1.90
N ASN A 40 3.75 5.46 -2.76
CA ASN A 40 3.20 4.63 -3.84
C ASN A 40 4.11 3.42 -4.04
N GLU A 41 3.89 2.39 -3.22
CA GLU A 41 4.72 1.18 -3.18
C GLU A 41 3.93 -0.03 -3.65
N ILE A 42 4.55 -0.85 -4.51
CA ILE A 42 4.04 -2.15 -4.94
C ILE A 42 5.19 -3.16 -4.97
N ALA A 43 4.95 -4.36 -4.45
CA ALA A 43 5.89 -5.47 -4.53
C ALA A 43 5.16 -6.79 -4.76
N VAL A 44 5.85 -7.76 -5.37
CA VAL A 44 5.34 -9.11 -5.63
C VAL A 44 6.06 -10.14 -4.76
N SER A 45 5.38 -11.24 -4.43
CA SER A 45 5.94 -12.30 -3.58
C SER A 45 7.00 -13.16 -4.27
N GLY A 46 7.14 -13.05 -5.60
CA GLY A 46 8.07 -13.83 -6.41
C GLY A 46 7.56 -14.00 -7.84
N ASN A 47 8.14 -14.98 -8.55
CA ASN A 47 7.71 -15.36 -9.90
C ASN A 47 6.66 -16.48 -9.83
N PRO A 48 5.70 -16.53 -10.77
CA PRO A 48 4.79 -17.68 -10.88
C PRO A 48 5.57 -18.95 -11.23
N GLY A 49 4.94 -20.11 -10.99
CA GLY A 49 5.42 -21.37 -11.51
C GLY A 49 5.43 -21.41 -13.05
N ALA A 50 6.02 -22.45 -13.61
CA ALA A 50 6.01 -22.67 -15.05
C ALA A 50 4.58 -22.93 -15.55
N LEU A 51 4.07 -22.04 -16.40
CA LEU A 51 2.80 -22.23 -17.09
C LEU A 51 3.01 -23.12 -18.32
N VAL A 52 2.59 -24.39 -18.23
CA VAL A 52 2.77 -25.38 -19.30
C VAL A 52 1.44 -25.91 -19.79
N VAL A 53 1.13 -25.64 -21.05
CA VAL A 53 -0.04 -26.17 -21.76
C VAL A 53 0.30 -27.56 -22.28
N THR A 54 -0.31 -28.61 -21.72
CA THR A 54 0.05 -30.02 -22.00
C THR A 54 -1.09 -30.87 -22.54
N ALA A 55 -2.33 -30.39 -22.46
CA ALA A 55 -3.52 -31.15 -22.81
C ALA A 55 -4.44 -30.35 -23.76
N ALA A 56 -5.21 -31.08 -24.54
CA ALA A 56 -6.28 -30.56 -25.36
C ALA A 56 -7.39 -31.64 -25.45
N THR A 57 -8.63 -31.21 -25.56
CA THR A 57 -9.72 -32.11 -25.97
C THR A 57 -9.76 -32.16 -27.49
N ALA A 58 -9.86 -33.37 -28.07
CA ALA A 58 -9.90 -33.52 -29.53
C ALA A 58 -11.02 -32.65 -30.15
N GLY A 59 -10.69 -31.91 -31.21
CA GLY A 59 -11.60 -30.94 -31.84
C GLY A 59 -11.70 -29.58 -31.14
N SER A 60 -10.92 -29.33 -30.08
CA SER A 60 -10.88 -28.05 -29.35
C SER A 60 -9.48 -27.44 -29.32
N GLN A 61 -9.36 -26.20 -28.86
CA GLN A 61 -8.08 -25.59 -28.54
C GLN A 61 -7.43 -26.27 -27.31
N PRO A 62 -6.11 -26.15 -27.14
CA PRO A 62 -5.42 -26.54 -25.91
C PRO A 62 -6.05 -25.95 -24.65
N HIS A 63 -6.02 -26.71 -23.55
CA HIS A 63 -6.46 -26.25 -22.24
C HIS A 63 -5.51 -25.17 -21.72
N GLU A 64 -6.06 -24.10 -21.13
CA GLU A 64 -5.24 -23.05 -20.52
C GLU A 64 -4.44 -23.60 -19.33
N ALA A 65 -3.19 -23.16 -19.17
CA ALA A 65 -2.43 -23.37 -17.95
C ALA A 65 -2.71 -22.22 -16.98
N ILE A 66 -2.81 -22.51 -15.68
CA ILE A 66 -3.18 -21.54 -14.65
C ILE A 66 -2.15 -21.60 -13.51
N ASP A 67 -1.72 -20.44 -13.03
CA ASP A 67 -0.92 -20.29 -11.81
C ASP A 67 -1.53 -19.20 -10.93
N ASP A 68 -1.75 -19.49 -9.65
CA ASP A 68 -2.28 -18.56 -8.66
C ASP A 68 -1.44 -18.51 -7.37
N SER A 69 -0.17 -18.89 -7.50
CA SER A 69 0.78 -19.06 -6.40
C SER A 69 1.39 -17.75 -5.90
N THR A 70 1.26 -16.68 -6.69
CA THR A 70 1.88 -15.38 -6.41
C THR A 70 0.88 -14.39 -5.83
N THR A 71 1.42 -13.45 -5.05
CA THR A 71 0.65 -12.34 -4.47
C THR A 71 1.39 -11.02 -4.65
N TYR A 72 0.69 -9.91 -4.50
CA TYR A 72 1.28 -8.59 -4.35
C TYR A 72 0.87 -7.93 -3.04
N LEU A 73 1.64 -6.91 -2.68
CA LEU A 73 1.37 -5.99 -1.59
C LEU A 73 1.44 -4.56 -2.11
N ILE A 74 0.64 -3.69 -1.51
CA ILE A 74 0.47 -2.31 -1.95
C ILE A 74 0.36 -1.39 -0.73
N SER A 75 1.08 -0.27 -0.79
CA SER A 75 0.93 0.83 0.15
C SER A 75 0.85 2.14 -0.63
N SER A 76 -0.25 2.88 -0.48
CA SER A 76 -0.39 4.21 -1.06
C SER A 76 -1.19 5.15 -0.18
N ASN A 77 -0.77 6.42 -0.10
CA ASN A 77 -1.59 7.50 0.46
C ASN A 77 -2.25 8.38 -0.62
N GLY A 78 -2.17 7.97 -1.89
CA GLY A 78 -2.82 8.60 -3.03
C GLY A 78 -4.32 8.28 -3.12
N THR A 79 -5.00 8.99 -4.01
CA THR A 79 -6.43 8.83 -4.31
C THR A 79 -6.60 8.47 -5.77
N ASN A 80 -7.59 7.63 -6.10
CA ASN A 80 -7.84 7.19 -7.48
C ASN A 80 -6.61 6.56 -8.17
N MET A 81 -5.77 5.84 -7.43
CA MET A 81 -4.63 5.12 -7.99
C MET A 81 -5.08 3.92 -8.83
N LYS A 82 -4.23 3.49 -9.75
CA LYS A 82 -4.39 2.26 -10.54
C LYS A 82 -3.12 1.42 -10.61
N ILE A 83 -3.29 0.13 -10.79
CA ILE A 83 -2.21 -0.81 -11.12
C ILE A 83 -2.34 -1.16 -12.59
N THR A 84 -1.27 -0.92 -13.34
CA THR A 84 -1.16 -1.32 -14.74
C THR A 84 -0.16 -2.46 -14.90
N GLY A 85 -0.30 -3.26 -15.95
CA GLY A 85 0.70 -4.28 -16.27
C GLY A 85 1.02 -4.36 -17.76
N SER A 86 2.27 -4.70 -18.05
CA SER A 86 2.78 -4.96 -19.39
C SER A 86 3.79 -6.11 -19.38
N ILE A 87 4.10 -6.63 -20.58
CA ILE A 87 5.17 -7.60 -20.79
C ILE A 87 6.30 -7.00 -21.63
N ASN A 88 7.52 -7.49 -21.45
CA ASN A 88 8.72 -6.96 -22.09
C ASN A 88 8.83 -7.25 -23.61
N ALA A 89 8.09 -8.22 -24.11
CA ALA A 89 8.04 -8.59 -25.53
C ALA A 89 6.66 -9.15 -25.88
N ALA A 90 6.26 -9.07 -27.15
CA ALA A 90 5.03 -9.71 -27.60
C ALA A 90 5.10 -11.24 -27.43
N MET A 91 4.00 -11.83 -27.01
CA MET A 91 3.87 -13.30 -26.96
C MET A 91 4.00 -13.89 -28.37
N PRO A 92 4.53 -15.12 -28.52
CA PRO A 92 4.54 -15.81 -29.80
C PRO A 92 3.15 -15.90 -30.44
N ALA A 93 3.10 -16.00 -31.77
CA ALA A 93 1.84 -16.12 -32.49
C ALA A 93 1.02 -17.31 -31.96
N GLY A 94 -0.26 -17.07 -31.69
CA GLY A 94 -1.16 -18.08 -31.17
C GLY A 94 -1.04 -18.37 -29.67
N VAL A 95 -0.22 -17.63 -28.92
CA VAL A 95 -0.10 -17.71 -27.45
C VAL A 95 -0.56 -16.40 -26.81
N SER A 96 -1.28 -16.47 -25.70
CA SER A 96 -1.71 -15.30 -24.94
C SER A 96 -1.49 -15.51 -23.45
N LEU A 97 -0.85 -14.54 -22.79
CA LEU A 97 -0.73 -14.48 -21.34
C LEU A 97 -1.76 -13.49 -20.81
N LYS A 98 -2.65 -13.97 -19.93
CA LYS A 98 -3.58 -13.13 -19.18
C LYS A 98 -3.16 -13.06 -17.72
N ILE A 99 -3.46 -11.94 -17.09
CA ILE A 99 -3.27 -11.70 -15.66
C ILE A 99 -4.56 -11.20 -15.04
N ASN A 100 -4.80 -11.58 -13.78
CA ASN A 100 -5.89 -11.09 -12.97
C ASN A 100 -5.37 -10.79 -11.56
N LEU A 101 -5.54 -9.55 -11.10
CA LEU A 101 -5.17 -9.14 -9.75
C LEU A 101 -6.43 -9.05 -8.89
N ALA A 102 -6.40 -9.69 -7.73
CA ALA A 102 -7.38 -9.41 -6.68
C ALA A 102 -7.25 -7.94 -6.26
N ALA A 103 -8.35 -7.20 -6.25
CA ALA A 103 -8.34 -5.81 -5.84
C ALA A 103 -8.05 -5.66 -4.32
N PRO A 104 -7.42 -4.55 -3.90
CA PRO A 104 -7.44 -4.15 -2.50
C PRO A 104 -8.88 -3.82 -2.05
N THR A 105 -9.10 -3.56 -0.75
CA THR A 105 -10.41 -3.17 -0.24
C THR A 105 -10.93 -1.91 -0.94
N SER A 106 -10.02 -0.99 -1.26
CA SER A 106 -10.28 0.10 -2.19
C SER A 106 -9.84 -0.29 -3.60
N GLY A 107 -10.71 -0.01 -4.58
CA GLY A 107 -10.47 -0.26 -5.99
C GLY A 107 -11.30 -1.41 -6.57
N SER A 108 -11.09 -1.68 -7.85
CA SER A 108 -11.81 -2.69 -8.61
C SER A 108 -10.87 -3.40 -9.57
N SER A 109 -10.98 -4.72 -9.63
CA SER A 109 -10.21 -5.54 -10.57
C SER A 109 -10.87 -5.50 -11.95
N ALA A 110 -10.05 -5.44 -12.99
CA ALA A 110 -10.49 -5.60 -14.37
C ALA A 110 -10.81 -7.07 -14.74
N GLY A 111 -10.52 -8.03 -13.85
CA GLY A 111 -10.64 -9.46 -14.13
C GLY A 111 -9.47 -9.96 -14.96
N ASP A 112 -9.72 -10.90 -15.87
CA ASP A 112 -8.68 -11.46 -16.74
C ASP A 112 -8.33 -10.48 -17.87
N VAL A 113 -7.13 -9.90 -17.83
CA VAL A 113 -6.61 -8.96 -18.83
C VAL A 113 -5.49 -9.62 -19.63
N ALA A 114 -5.60 -9.62 -20.95
CA ALA A 114 -4.51 -10.06 -21.83
C ALA A 114 -3.36 -9.03 -21.81
N LEU A 115 -2.15 -9.50 -21.49
CA LEU A 115 -0.97 -8.64 -21.45
C LEU A 115 -0.36 -8.45 -22.83
N GLY A 116 0.15 -7.24 -23.06
CA GLY A 116 0.95 -6.87 -24.22
C GLY A 116 2.08 -5.94 -23.83
N ILE A 117 2.83 -5.47 -24.82
CA ILE A 117 3.92 -4.50 -24.61
C ILE A 117 3.41 -3.12 -24.18
N VAL A 118 2.15 -2.83 -24.49
CA VAL A 118 1.45 -1.62 -24.02
C VAL A 118 0.77 -1.95 -22.70
N SER A 119 0.97 -1.08 -21.70
CA SER A 119 0.37 -1.26 -20.39
C SER A 119 -1.16 -1.20 -20.46
N SER A 120 -1.79 -2.09 -19.71
CA SER A 120 -3.25 -2.15 -19.54
C SER A 120 -3.61 -2.03 -18.07
N ASP A 121 -4.76 -1.42 -17.78
CA ASP A 121 -5.26 -1.24 -16.42
C ASP A 121 -5.74 -2.61 -15.87
N LEU A 122 -5.24 -2.98 -14.70
CA LEU A 122 -5.55 -4.26 -14.04
C LEU A 122 -6.37 -4.08 -12.77
N VAL A 123 -6.08 -3.02 -12.02
CA VAL A 123 -6.87 -2.54 -10.88
C VAL A 123 -7.02 -1.04 -11.01
N SER A 124 -8.22 -0.50 -10.76
CA SER A 124 -8.49 0.94 -10.81
C SER A 124 -9.21 1.44 -9.55
N GLY A 125 -9.15 2.74 -9.28
CA GLY A 125 -9.90 3.38 -8.21
C GLY A 125 -9.38 3.11 -6.79
N THR A 126 -8.14 2.63 -6.65
CA THR A 126 -7.53 2.36 -5.35
C THR A 126 -7.28 3.69 -4.62
N THR A 127 -7.72 3.80 -3.38
CA THR A 127 -7.55 5.03 -2.58
C THR A 127 -7.04 4.66 -1.20
N GLN A 128 -5.97 5.33 -0.76
CA GLN A 128 -5.38 5.26 0.58
C GLN A 128 -5.41 3.85 1.18
N VAL A 129 -4.42 3.03 0.81
CA VAL A 129 -4.42 1.61 1.10
C VAL A 129 -3.07 1.16 1.67
N ALA A 130 -3.10 0.17 2.55
CA ALA A 130 -1.93 -0.58 2.99
C ALA A 130 -2.35 -2.03 3.19
N GLU A 131 -2.16 -2.86 2.18
CA GLU A 131 -2.66 -4.24 2.16
C GLU A 131 -1.64 -5.20 1.53
N ALA A 132 -1.66 -6.45 1.97
CA ALA A 132 -0.76 -7.50 1.51
C ALA A 132 -1.55 -8.77 1.15
N GLY A 133 -0.88 -9.72 0.49
CA GLY A 133 -1.45 -11.03 0.17
C GLY A 133 -2.53 -10.99 -0.92
N LYS A 134 -2.50 -9.97 -1.78
CA LYS A 134 -3.46 -9.85 -2.89
C LYS A 134 -3.07 -10.82 -4.00
N LYS A 135 -3.93 -11.79 -4.28
CA LYS A 135 -3.65 -12.86 -5.25
C LYS A 135 -3.42 -12.31 -6.65
N ILE A 136 -2.41 -12.85 -7.33
CA ILE A 136 -2.19 -12.70 -8.77
C ILE A 136 -2.49 -14.05 -9.40
N THR A 137 -3.36 -14.07 -10.42
CA THR A 137 -3.63 -15.27 -11.21
C THR A 137 -3.15 -15.05 -12.63
N TYR A 138 -2.26 -15.91 -13.11
CA TYR A 138 -1.84 -15.96 -14.50
C TYR A 138 -2.55 -17.08 -15.23
N LYS A 139 -2.93 -16.81 -16.48
CA LYS A 139 -3.49 -17.82 -17.39
C LYS A 139 -2.75 -17.76 -18.72
N LEU A 140 -2.13 -18.87 -19.11
CA LEU A 140 -1.50 -19.02 -20.41
C LEU A 140 -2.43 -19.83 -21.32
N SER A 141 -2.86 -19.21 -22.41
CA SER A 141 -3.62 -19.89 -23.45
C SER A 141 -2.79 -20.03 -24.72
N ALA A 142 -3.04 -21.11 -25.44
CA ALA A 142 -2.45 -21.37 -26.74
C ALA A 142 -3.53 -21.85 -27.71
N THR A 143 -3.36 -21.52 -28.98
CA THR A 143 -4.15 -22.07 -30.08
C THR A 143 -3.37 -23.21 -30.75
N VAL A 144 -4.05 -24.10 -31.46
CA VAL A 144 -3.38 -25.14 -32.27
C VAL A 144 -2.36 -24.57 -33.26
N ALA A 145 -2.56 -23.32 -33.72
CA ALA A 145 -1.65 -22.64 -34.63
C ALA A 145 -0.32 -22.19 -33.98
N ALA A 146 -0.26 -22.15 -32.64
CA ALA A 146 0.99 -21.85 -31.93
C ALA A 146 2.07 -22.92 -32.13
N GLY A 147 1.67 -24.14 -32.51
CA GLY A 147 2.58 -25.28 -32.62
C GLY A 147 3.30 -25.56 -31.29
N VAL A 148 4.54 -26.01 -31.37
CA VAL A 148 5.39 -26.26 -30.20
C VAL A 148 6.19 -25.00 -29.88
N VAL A 149 5.97 -24.44 -28.69
CA VAL A 149 6.81 -23.36 -28.13
C VAL A 149 7.76 -23.96 -27.11
N VAL A 150 9.05 -24.05 -27.44
CA VAL A 150 10.06 -24.58 -26.52
C VAL A 150 10.45 -23.49 -25.52
N ASN A 151 10.12 -23.67 -24.24
CA ASN A 151 10.60 -22.91 -23.08
C ASN A 151 10.91 -21.43 -23.37
N ALA A 152 9.87 -20.59 -23.39
CA ALA A 152 10.00 -19.14 -23.48
C ALA A 152 9.84 -18.49 -22.10
N ASN A 153 10.47 -17.33 -21.90
CA ASN A 153 10.26 -16.49 -20.74
C ASN A 153 9.78 -15.10 -21.18
N THR A 154 8.98 -14.46 -20.34
CA THR A 154 8.61 -13.05 -20.46
C THR A 154 8.57 -12.43 -19.08
N THR A 155 8.96 -11.17 -18.98
CA THR A 155 8.92 -10.40 -17.75
C THR A 155 7.65 -9.57 -17.74
N VAL A 156 6.85 -9.75 -16.68
CA VAL A 156 5.67 -8.93 -16.39
C VAL A 156 6.10 -7.78 -15.48
N THR A 157 5.77 -6.55 -15.86
CA THR A 157 6.01 -5.35 -15.06
C THR A 157 4.68 -4.83 -14.55
N LEU A 158 4.55 -4.68 -13.23
CA LEU A 158 3.40 -4.03 -12.59
C LEU A 158 3.79 -2.62 -12.14
N THR A 159 2.96 -1.63 -12.45
CA THR A 159 3.19 -0.23 -12.10
C THR A 159 1.99 0.35 -11.38
N LEU A 160 2.22 0.89 -10.19
CA LEU A 160 1.25 1.71 -9.46
C LEU A 160 1.39 3.18 -9.91
N THR A 161 0.29 3.78 -10.35
CA THR A 161 0.26 5.15 -10.90
C THR A 161 -1.09 5.82 -10.64
N ASP A 162 -1.18 7.14 -10.80
CA ASP A 162 -2.45 7.86 -10.73
C ASP A 162 -3.44 7.34 -11.79
N GLY A 163 -4.72 7.30 -11.42
CA GLY A 163 -5.82 7.04 -12.34
C GLY A 163 -6.26 8.32 -13.04
N ASN A 164 -6.74 8.15 -14.28
CA ASN A 164 -7.34 9.25 -15.07
C ASN A 164 -8.79 9.53 -14.67
#